data_AF-A0A270B598-F1
#
_entry.id   AF-A0A270B598-F1
#
_cell.length_a   1.000
_cell.length_b   1.000
_cell.length_c   1.000
_cell.angle_alpha   90.00
_cell.angle_beta   90.00
_cell.angle_gamma   90.00
#
_symmetry.space_group_name_H-M   'P 1'
#
loop_
_entity.id
_entity.type
_entity.pdbx_description
1 polymer ?
#
loop_
_entity_poly.entity_id
_entity_poly.type
_entity_poly.pdbx_seq_one_letter_code
_entity_poly.pdbx_strand_id
1 'polypeptide(L)' 'MTNSPKPWWQSKTIWGAIGVFIITVAPELGIGVSSDDAAGIGGAVSNIATGVFALFVIFGRLRAKQRIGATPPDDAAG' A
#
# COMPACT_ATOMS: atom_id res chain seq x y z
N MET A 1 4.10 29.37 -24.11
CA MET A 1 4.40 28.46 -22.97
C MET A 1 4.84 27.14 -23.56
N THR A 2 6.15 26.87 -23.62
CA THR A 2 6.67 25.60 -24.17
C THR A 2 6.59 24.55 -23.07
N ASN A 3 5.56 23.68 -23.12
CA ASN A 3 5.47 22.52 -22.24
C ASN A 3 6.59 21.54 -22.63
N SER A 4 7.70 21.55 -21.89
CA SER A 4 8.77 20.57 -22.06
C SER A 4 8.25 19.19 -21.61
N PRO A 5 8.38 18.13 -22.42
CA PRO A 5 7.89 16.81 -22.06
C PRO A 5 8.60 16.30 -20.80
N LYS A 6 7.81 15.79 -19.85
CA LYS A 6 8.33 15.28 -18.58
C LYS A 6 9.27 14.10 -18.86
N PRO A 7 10.50 14.09 -18.30
CA PRO A 7 11.41 12.96 -18.45
C PRO A 7 10.79 11.65 -17.96
N TRP A 8 10.91 10.58 -18.74
CA TRP A 8 10.27 9.29 -18.45
C TRP A 8 10.75 8.68 -17.13
N TRP A 9 12.03 8.84 -16.78
CA TRP A 9 12.61 8.38 -15.50
C TRP A 9 11.94 9.01 -14.27
N GLN A 10 11.16 10.09 -14.42
CA GLN A 10 10.42 10.69 -13.30
C GLN A 10 9.08 9.98 -13.04
N SER A 11 8.70 8.99 -13.85
CA SER A 11 7.48 8.20 -13.70
C SER A 11 7.71 7.02 -12.74
N LYS A 12 7.02 7.04 -11.59
CA LYS A 12 7.04 5.94 -10.60
C LYS A 12 6.52 4.62 -11.19
N THR A 13 5.55 4.70 -12.11
CA THR A 13 5.00 3.52 -12.79
C THR A 13 6.04 2.85 -13.68
N ILE A 14 6.89 3.63 -14.37
CA ILE A 14 7.94 3.06 -15.22
C ILE A 14 8.97 2.31 -14.37
N TRP A 15 9.38 2.89 -13.23
CA TRP A 15 10.25 2.20 -12.29
C TRP A 15 9.63 0.93 -11.71
N GLY A 16 8.33 0.96 -11.39
CA GLY A 16 7.60 -0.23 -10.97
C GLY A 16 7.61 -1.32 -12.06
N ALA A 17 7.33 -0.95 -13.31
CA ALA A 17 7.34 -1.88 -14.44
C ALA A 17 8.73 -2.49 -14.69
N ILE A 18 9.79 -1.68 -14.61
CA ILE A 18 11.19 -2.16 -14.72
C ILE A 18 11.50 -3.17 -13.60
N GLY A 19 11.11 -2.87 -12.35
CA GLY A 19 11.34 -3.78 -11.22
C GLY A 19 10.63 -5.12 -11.39
N VAL A 20 9.35 -5.11 -11.81
CA VAL A 20 8.59 -6.33 -12.11
C VAL A 20 9.27 -7.14 -13.19
N PHE A 21 9.65 -6.49 -14.30
CA PHE A 21 10.34 -7.16 -15.40
C PHE A 21 11.64 -7.85 -14.95
N ILE A 22 12.46 -7.17 -14.14
CA ILE A 22 13.69 -7.75 -13.59
C ILE A 22 13.38 -8.96 -12.71
N ILE A 23 12.40 -8.86 -11.81
CA ILE A 23 12.02 -9.96 -10.91
C ILE A 23 11.52 -11.17 -11.71
N THR A 24 10.75 -10.94 -12.78
CA THR A 24 10.23 -12.01 -13.64
C THR A 24 11.34 -12.74 -14.40
N VAL A 25 12.37 -12.02 -14.86
CA VAL A 25 13.46 -12.60 -15.68
C VAL A 25 14.63 -13.12 -14.82
N ALA A 26 14.77 -12.65 -13.58
CA ALA A 26 15.85 -13.05 -12.67
C ALA A 26 16.00 -14.58 -12.49
N PRO A 27 14.93 -15.39 -12.33
CA PRO A 27 15.04 -16.84 -12.20
C PRO A 27 15.65 -17.50 -13.45
N GLU A 28 15.28 -17.02 -14.64
CA GLU A 28 15.80 -17.53 -15.92
C GLU A 28 17.30 -17.26 -16.09
N LEU A 29 17.83 -16.24 -15.41
CA LEU A 29 19.26 -15.92 -15.37
C LEU A 29 20.03 -16.68 -14.28
N GLY A 30 19.38 -17.63 -13.59
CA GLY A 30 19.96 -18.38 -12.49
C GLY A 30 20.02 -17.60 -11.17
N ILE A 31 19.43 -16.40 -11.12
CA ILE A 31 19.23 -15.62 -9.90
C ILE A 31 17.94 -16.14 -9.24
N GLY A 32 18.04 -17.35 -8.68
CA GLY A 32 16.96 -17.98 -7.94
C GLY A 32 16.86 -17.41 -6.53
N VAL A 33 15.69 -16.92 -6.15
CA VAL A 33 15.36 -16.62 -4.75
C VAL A 33 15.08 -17.96 -4.06
N SER A 34 15.81 -18.29 -3.00
CA SER A 34 15.53 -19.51 -2.24
C SER A 34 14.16 -19.41 -1.55
N SER A 35 13.57 -20.55 -1.20
CA SER A 35 12.30 -20.55 -0.43
C SER A 35 12.41 -19.82 0.90
N ASP A 36 13.60 -19.87 1.52
CA ASP A 36 13.88 -19.19 2.79
C ASP A 36 13.99 -17.67 2.60
N ASP A 37 14.64 -17.22 1.52
CA ASP A 37 14.70 -15.80 1.16
C ASP A 37 13.31 -15.24 0.83
N ALA A 38 12.50 -15.99 0.09
CA ALA A 38 11.13 -15.60 -0.24
C ALA A 38 10.25 -15.48 1.02
N ALA A 39 10.40 -16.42 1.97
CA ALA A 39 9.70 -16.36 3.26
C ALA A 39 10.15 -15.15 4.10
N GLY A 40 11.46 -14.86 4.15
CA GLY A 40 11.99 -13.69 4.85
C GLY A 40 11.50 -12.37 4.26
N ILE A 41 11.54 -12.23 2.93
CA ILE A 41 11.04 -11.04 2.22
C ILE A 41 9.53 -10.88 2.43
N GLY A 42 8.76 -11.97 2.28
CA GLY A 42 7.31 -11.95 2.51
C GLY A 42 6.94 -11.50 3.92
N GLY A 43 7.67 -11.98 4.93
CA GLY A 43 7.51 -11.54 6.32
C GLY A 43 7.83 -10.06 6.51
N ALA A 44 8.94 -9.57 5.95
CA ALA A 44 9.32 -8.16 6.03
C ALA A 44 8.29 -7.23 5.36
N VAL A 45 7.82 -7.57 4.16
CA VAL A 45 6.79 -6.81 3.44
C VAL A 45 5.49 -6.78 4.23
N SER A 46 5.10 -7.92 4.80
CA SER A 46 3.90 -8.02 5.64
C SER A 46 4.00 -7.12 6.87
N ASN A 47 5.14 -7.16 7.58
CA ASN A 47 5.37 -6.31 8.76
C ASN A 47 5.31 -4.82 8.43
N ILE A 48 5.90 -4.41 7.31
CA ILE A 48 5.84 -3.01 6.84
C ILE A 48 4.39 -2.63 6.53
N ALA A 49 3.67 -3.45 5.78
CA ALA A 49 2.27 -3.20 5.46
C ALA A 49 1.44 -3.08 6.74
N THR A 50 1.55 -4.04 7.66
CA THR A 50 0.86 -4.03 8.94
C THR A 50 1.17 -2.79 9.75
N GLY A 51 2.44 -2.37 9.84
CA GLY A 51 2.83 -1.13 10.53
C GLY A 51 2.17 0.11 9.92
N VAL A 52 2.19 0.22 8.59
CA VAL A 52 1.52 1.32 7.86
C VAL A 52 0.02 1.32 8.14
N PHE A 53 -0.65 0.17 8.04
CA PHE A 53 -2.08 0.07 8.30
C PHE A 53 -2.44 0.32 9.77
N ALA A 54 -1.61 -0.11 10.71
CA ALA A 54 -1.80 0.20 12.13
C ALA A 54 -1.78 1.72 12.37
N LEU A 55 -0.86 2.45 11.73
CA LEU A 55 -0.84 3.92 11.77
C LEU A 55 -2.10 4.52 11.15
N PHE A 56 -2.57 4.00 10.01
CA PHE A 56 -3.83 4.44 9.40
C PHE A 56 -5.04 4.19 10.32
N VAL A 57 -5.10 3.06 11.02
CA VAL A 57 -6.16 2.74 11.97
C VAL A 57 -6.14 3.71 13.15
N ILE A 58 -4.97 3.97 13.74
CA ILE A 58 -4.83 4.93 14.84
C ILE A 58 -5.27 6.32 14.36
N PHE A 59 -4.81 6.75 13.18
CA PHE A 59 -5.20 8.05 12.62
C PHE A 59 -6.71 8.14 12.32
N GLY A 60 -7.30 7.09 11.75
CA GLY A 60 -8.74 7.01 11.50
C GLY A 60 -9.55 7.09 12.79
N ARG A 61 -9.12 6.38 13.84
CA ARG A 61 -9.74 6.44 15.16
C ARG A 61 -9.66 7.82 15.80
N LEU A 62 -8.50 8.48 15.72
CA LEU A 62 -8.33 9.82 16.28
C LEU A 62 -9.13 10.89 15.52
N ARG A 63 -9.29 10.72 14.20
CA ARG A 63 -10.04 11.65 13.34
C ARG A 63 -11.56 11.48 13.46
N ALA A 64 -12.03 10.28 13.83
CA ALA A 64 -13.45 10.01 14.10
C ALA A 64 -13.93 10.69 15.40
N LYS A 65 -14.05 12.02 15.38
CA LYS A 65 -14.69 12.82 16.43
C LYS A 65 -16.20 12.96 16.27
N GLN A 66 -16.78 12.46 15.17
CA GLN A 66 -18.23 12.42 15.00
C GLN A 66 -18.78 11.15 15.64
N ARG A 67 -19.47 11.34 16.77
CA ARG A 67 -20.32 10.31 17.39
C ARG A 67 -21.40 9.98 16.37
N ILE A 68 -21.37 8.77 15.81
CA ILE A 68 -22.52 8.24 15.06
C ILE A 68 -23.60 8.01 16.13
N GLY A 69 -24.36 9.05 16.42
CA GLY A 69 -25.54 8.97 17.26
C GLY A 69 -26.67 8.47 16.39
N ALA A 70 -27.14 7.26 16.64
CA ALA A 70 -28.50 6.90 16.25
C ALA A 70 -29.42 7.88 16.98
N THR A 71 -30.03 8.81 16.25
CA THR A 71 -31.21 9.52 16.77
C THR A 71 -32.25 8.45 17.07
N PRO A 72 -32.67 8.26 18.33
CA PRO A 72 -33.76 7.35 18.64
C PRO A 72 -35.01 7.78 17.87
N PRO A 73 -35.82 6.84 17.33
CA PRO A 73 -37.06 7.15 16.62
C PRO A 73 -38.00 8.00 17.48
N ASP A 74 -38.51 9.07 16.89
CA ASP A 74 -39.33 10.14 17.47
C ASP A 74 -40.77 9.69 17.84
N ASP A 75 -41.05 8.39 17.73
CA ASP A 75 -42.33 7.72 17.95
C ASP A 75 -42.48 7.06 19.34
N ALA A 76 -41.52 7.26 20.26
CA ALA A 76 -41.61 6.80 21.65
C ALA A 76 -42.30 7.81 22.61
N ALA A 77 -42.86 8.90 22.09
CA ALA A 77 -43.62 9.91 22.85
C ALA A 77 -44.96 10.19 22.17
N GLY A 78 -45.90 9.26 22.28
CA GLY A 78 -47.28 9.39 21.84
C GLY A 78 -48.19 8.44 22.60
#